data_AF-A0A4U0YUX7-F1
#
_entry.id   AF-A0A4U0YUX7-F1
#
_cell.length_a   1.000
_cell.length_b   1.000
_cell.length_c   1.000
_cell.angle_alpha   90.00
_cell.angle_beta   90.00
_cell.angle_gamma   90.00
#
_symmetry.space_group_name_H-M   'P 1'
#
loop_
_entity.id
_entity.type
_entity.pdbx_description
1 polymer ?
#
loop_
_entity_poly.entity_id
_entity_poly.type
_entity_poly.pdbx_seq_one_letter_code
_entity_poly.pdbx_strand_id
1 'polypeptide(L)'
;MAGVTQKEGFAARRARLMNRLAALRAGYARPSGGFLAQPEPRSIGAYARGRQLLSGTYLLAGQLVEAPRQSLWEVEAPSPAFAAEAQGFGWLDDLAALGDAAGATGR
;
A
#
# COMPACT_ATOMS: atom_id res chain seq x y z
N MET A 1 45.58 15.20 -48.30
CA MET A 1 44.99 13.95 -47.78
C MET A 1 43.70 14.29 -47.03
N ALA A 2 42.55 14.33 -47.71
CA ALA A 2 41.27 14.61 -47.06
C ALA A 2 40.19 13.74 -47.70
N GLY A 3 39.83 12.67 -47.01
CA GLY A 3 38.70 11.81 -47.35
C GLY A 3 37.89 11.59 -46.08
N VAL A 4 37.22 12.65 -45.59
CA VAL A 4 36.26 12.50 -44.50
C VAL A 4 35.12 11.63 -45.01
N THR A 5 34.93 10.52 -44.31
CA THR A 5 34.21 9.33 -44.72
C THR A 5 32.71 9.63 -44.86
N GLN A 6 32.23 9.74 -46.10
CA GLN A 6 30.79 9.88 -46.42
C GLN A 6 29.89 8.83 -45.73
N LYS A 7 30.46 7.67 -45.35
CA LYS A 7 29.79 6.58 -44.63
C LYS A 7 29.29 6.97 -43.23
N GLU A 8 29.97 7.89 -42.54
CA GLU A 8 29.61 8.30 -41.17
C GLU A 8 28.31 9.11 -41.12
N GLY A 9 28.09 10.01 -42.08
CA GLY A 9 26.87 10.81 -42.17
C GLY A 9 25.63 9.99 -42.50
N PHE A 10 25.78 8.97 -43.34
CA PHE A 10 24.69 8.05 -43.70
C PHE A 10 24.31 7.14 -42.52
N ALA A 11 25.30 6.56 -41.85
CA ALA A 11 25.07 5.76 -40.64
C ALA A 11 24.38 6.58 -39.54
N ALA A 12 24.80 7.83 -39.33
CA ALA A 12 24.20 8.72 -38.34
C ALA A 12 22.76 9.13 -38.71
N ARG A 13 22.46 9.39 -40.00
CA ARG A 13 21.09 9.63 -40.48
C ARG A 13 20.19 8.41 -40.29
N ARG A 14 20.71 7.22 -40.59
CA ARG A 14 19.99 5.96 -40.40
C ARG A 14 19.70 5.70 -38.93
N ALA A 15 20.68 5.92 -38.04
CA ALA A 15 20.49 5.78 -36.60
C ALA A 15 19.41 6.74 -36.06
N ARG A 16 19.41 8.01 -36.50
CA ARG A 16 18.36 8.98 -36.12
C ARG A 16 16.97 8.58 -36.60
N LEU A 17 16.87 8.07 -37.84
CA LEU A 17 15.59 7.58 -38.37
C LEU A 17 15.09 6.37 -37.58
N MET A 18 15.97 5.42 -37.29
CA MET A 18 15.65 4.23 -36.49
C MET A 18 15.24 4.61 -35.07
N ASN A 19 15.91 5.56 -34.44
CA ASN A 19 15.53 6.08 -33.12
C ASN A 19 14.15 6.75 -33.15
N ARG A 20 13.84 7.51 -34.21
CA ARG A 20 12.53 8.16 -34.36
C ARG A 20 11.41 7.15 -34.58
N LEU A 21 11.67 6.10 -35.37
CA LEU A 21 10.73 4.99 -35.56
C LEU A 21 10.53 4.19 -34.27
N ALA A 22 11.60 3.90 -33.53
CA ALA A 22 11.53 3.22 -32.24
C ALA A 22 10.74 4.03 -31.19
N ALA A 23 10.97 5.35 -31.13
CA ALA A 23 10.23 6.24 -30.24
C ALA A 23 8.73 6.31 -30.59
N LEU A 24 8.40 6.43 -31.87
CA LEU A 24 7.00 6.39 -32.32
C LEU A 24 6.35 5.04 -32.00
N ARG A 25 7.08 3.94 -32.15
CA ARG A 25 6.59 2.59 -31.85
C ARG A 25 6.42 2.34 -30.35
N ALA A 26 7.27 2.93 -29.51
CA ALA A 26 7.16 2.87 -28.06
C ALA A 26 5.93 3.65 -27.55
N GLY A 27 5.62 4.80 -28.16
CA GLY A 27 4.39 5.56 -27.84
C GLY A 27 3.09 4.88 -28.30
N TYR A 28 3.16 4.03 -29.33
CA TYR A 28 2.06 3.18 -29.79
C TYR A 28 1.94 1.86 -29.03
N ALA A 29 2.86 1.56 -28.10
CA ALA A 29 2.71 0.42 -27.22
C ALA A 29 1.44 0.63 -26.38
N ARG A 30 0.51 -0.32 -26.47
CA ARG A 30 -0.72 -0.30 -25.70
C ARG A 30 -0.33 -0.16 -24.23
N PRO A 31 -0.78 0.89 -23.51
CA PRO A 31 -0.51 1.01 -22.10
C PRO A 31 -0.93 -0.30 -21.44
N SER A 32 -0.05 -0.87 -20.60
CA SER A 32 -0.42 -2.00 -19.75
C SER A 32 -1.73 -1.61 -19.09
N GLY A 33 -2.77 -2.44 -19.19
CA GLY A 33 -4.04 -2.17 -18.54
C GLY A 33 -3.75 -1.76 -17.11
N GLY A 34 -4.22 -0.57 -16.71
CA GLY A 34 -4.10 -0.12 -15.32
C GLY A 34 -4.66 -1.21 -14.41
N PHE A 35 -4.26 -1.18 -13.14
CA PHE A 35 -4.71 -2.16 -12.15
C PHE A 35 -6.23 -2.40 -12.28
N LEU A 36 -6.61 -3.61 -12.72
CA LEU A 36 -8.02 -4.00 -12.93
C LEU A 36 -8.81 -3.95 -11.62
N ALA A 37 -8.10 -4.08 -10.51
CA ALA A 37 -8.54 -3.70 -9.20
C ALA A 37 -7.41 -2.89 -8.59
N GLN A 38 -7.68 -1.67 -8.14
CA GLN A 38 -6.96 -1.23 -6.95
C GLN A 38 -7.24 -2.33 -5.92
N PRO A 39 -6.24 -2.93 -5.25
CA PRO A 39 -6.55 -3.59 -4.00
C PRO A 39 -7.19 -2.47 -3.19
N GLU A 40 -8.52 -2.49 -3.07
CA GLU A 40 -9.19 -1.48 -2.26
C GLU A 40 -8.43 -1.44 -0.94
N PRO A 41 -8.26 -0.26 -0.33
CA PRO A 41 -7.81 -0.22 1.04
C PRO A 41 -8.77 -1.14 1.79
N ARG A 42 -8.32 -2.35 2.11
CA ARG A 42 -9.07 -3.29 2.93
C ARG A 42 -9.22 -2.50 4.21
N SER A 43 -10.45 -2.03 4.46
CA SER A 43 -10.83 -0.96 5.38
C SER A 43 -9.73 -0.55 6.37
N ILE A 44 -9.47 0.74 6.53
CA ILE A 44 -8.54 1.31 7.52
C ILE A 44 -9.02 1.03 8.97
N GLY A 45 -9.83 0.01 9.23
CA GLY A 45 -10.48 -0.32 10.48
C GLY A 45 -11.59 0.64 10.89
N ALA A 46 -12.09 0.46 12.11
CA ALA A 46 -13.07 1.33 12.74
C ALA A 46 -12.42 2.17 13.85
N TYR A 47 -12.46 3.49 13.69
CA TYR A 47 -11.93 4.47 14.64
C TYR A 47 -12.39 4.24 16.09
N ALA A 48 -13.68 3.94 16.30
CA ALA A 48 -14.23 3.70 17.64
C ALA A 48 -13.61 2.47 18.32
N ARG A 49 -13.34 1.40 17.58
CA ARG A 49 -12.67 0.20 18.10
C ARG A 49 -11.20 0.48 18.41
N GLY A 50 -10.52 1.24 17.55
CA GLY A 50 -9.16 1.72 17.83
C GLY A 50 -9.07 2.51 19.15
N ARG A 51 -10.03 3.41 19.39
CA ARG A 51 -10.12 4.18 20.65
C ARG A 51 -10.32 3.29 21.87
N GLN A 52 -11.15 2.25 21.76
CA GLN A 52 -11.39 1.27 22.82
C GLN A 52 -10.11 0.47 23.14
N LEU A 53 -9.39 0.02 22.11
CA LEU A 53 -8.12 -0.69 22.29
C LEU A 53 -7.10 0.17 23.05
N LEU A 54 -7.01 1.46 22.73
CA LEU A 54 -6.13 2.40 23.45
C LEU A 54 -6.56 2.66 24.90
N SER A 55 -7.84 2.54 25.24
CA SER A 55 -8.31 2.63 26.63
C SER A 55 -8.13 1.33 27.42
N GLY A 56 -7.59 0.27 26.79
CA GLY A 56 -7.47 -1.07 27.36
C GLY A 56 -8.80 -1.83 27.39
N THR A 57 -9.72 -1.50 26.48
CA THR A 57 -10.97 -2.22 26.29
C THR A 57 -10.85 -3.09 25.04
N TYR A 58 -10.76 -4.41 25.23
CA TYR A 58 -10.53 -5.39 24.18
C TYR A 58 -11.82 -6.15 23.86
N LEU A 59 -12.44 -5.88 22.72
CA LEU A 59 -13.58 -6.65 22.21
C LEU A 59 -13.11 -7.51 21.04
N LEU A 60 -12.78 -8.78 21.31
CA LEU A 60 -12.29 -9.73 20.31
C LEU A 60 -13.12 -11.02 20.38
N ALA A 61 -13.44 -11.62 19.24
CA ALA A 61 -14.24 -12.84 19.13
C ALA A 61 -15.61 -12.75 19.86
N GLY A 62 -16.19 -11.54 19.93
CA GLY A 62 -17.41 -11.26 20.68
C GLY A 62 -17.25 -11.26 22.20
N GLN A 63 -16.03 -11.32 22.71
CA GLN A 63 -15.69 -11.35 24.13
C GLN A 63 -15.06 -10.00 24.52
N LEU A 64 -15.60 -9.37 25.56
CA LEU A 64 -15.13 -8.09 26.07
C LEU A 64 -14.23 -8.31 27.28
N VAL A 65 -13.03 -7.74 27.24
CA VAL A 65 -12.10 -7.67 28.38
C VAL A 65 -11.70 -6.24 28.63
N GLU A 66 -11.87 -5.77 29.86
CA GLU A 66 -11.47 -4.44 30.30
C GLU A 66 -10.21 -4.54 31.17
N ALA A 67 -9.08 -4.06 30.64
CA ALA A 67 -7.80 -4.05 31.33
C ALA A 67 -7.03 -2.74 31.03
N PRO A 68 -7.48 -1.59 31.59
CA PRO A 68 -6.94 -0.26 31.25
C PRO A 68 -5.47 -0.02 31.63
N ARG A 69 -4.88 -0.92 32.43
CA ARG A 69 -3.47 -0.85 32.87
C ARG A 69 -2.62 -2.02 32.37
N GLN A 70 -3.18 -2.87 31.52
CA GLN A 70 -2.49 -4.03 30.97
C GLN A 70 -2.54 -3.93 29.45
N SER A 71 -1.48 -4.38 28.80
CA SER A 71 -1.50 -4.58 27.36
C SER A 71 -2.32 -5.82 26.99
N LEU A 72 -2.74 -5.91 25.73
CA LEU A 72 -3.46 -7.08 25.20
C LEU A 72 -2.74 -8.41 25.48
N TRP A 73 -1.42 -8.39 25.60
CA TRP A 73 -0.57 -9.57 25.81
C TRP A 73 -0.41 -9.97 27.27
N GLU A 74 -0.69 -9.06 28.21
CA GLU A 74 -0.64 -9.31 29.64
C GLU A 74 -1.96 -9.85 30.19
N VAL A 75 -3.04 -9.67 29.42
CA VAL A 75 -4.38 -10.15 29.74
C VAL A 75 -4.48 -11.66 29.54
N GLU A 76 -5.02 -12.36 30.53
CA GLU A 76 -5.38 -13.77 30.39
C GLU A 76 -6.55 -13.92 29.40
N ALA A 77 -6.33 -14.68 28.33
CA ALA A 77 -7.33 -14.84 27.28
C ALA A 77 -8.55 -15.63 27.80
N PRO A 78 -9.78 -15.09 27.73
CA PRO A 78 -10.98 -15.75 28.24
C PRO A 78 -11.37 -16.99 27.41
N SER A 79 -10.90 -17.11 26.17
CA SER A 79 -11.16 -18.24 25.29
C SER A 79 -10.08 -18.44 24.22
N PRO A 80 -9.96 -19.64 23.64
CA PRO A 80 -9.07 -19.88 22.50
C PRO A 80 -9.39 -18.99 21.28
N ALA A 81 -10.66 -18.65 21.06
CA ALA A 81 -11.08 -17.77 19.98
C ALA A 81 -10.57 -16.33 20.18
N PHE A 82 -10.63 -15.82 21.42
CA PHE A 82 -10.06 -14.52 21.77
C PHE A 82 -8.54 -14.50 21.52
N ALA A 83 -7.83 -15.55 21.98
CA ALA A 83 -6.40 -15.67 21.76
C ALA A 83 -6.04 -15.73 20.26
N ALA A 84 -6.81 -16.48 19.47
CA ALA A 84 -6.63 -16.57 18.02
C ALA A 84 -6.84 -15.22 17.32
N GLU A 85 -7.86 -14.45 17.72
CA GLU A 85 -8.13 -13.13 17.13
C GLU A 85 -7.11 -12.08 17.57
N ALA A 86 -6.64 -12.12 18.82
CA ALA A 86 -5.53 -11.29 19.30
C ALA A 86 -4.25 -11.53 18.49
N GLN A 87 -3.92 -12.81 18.21
CA GLN A 87 -2.79 -13.25 17.38
C GLN A 87 -3.01 -13.03 15.88
N GLY A 88 -4.24 -12.79 15.45
CA GLY A 88 -4.61 -12.57 14.05
C GLY A 88 -4.33 -11.16 13.54
N PHE A 89 -4.00 -10.22 14.44
CA PHE A 89 -3.63 -8.83 14.14
C PHE A 89 -4.65 -8.01 13.33
N GLY A 90 -5.89 -8.49 13.15
CA GLY A 90 -6.94 -7.73 12.43
C GLY A 90 -7.32 -6.41 13.10
N TRP A 91 -7.07 -6.30 14.41
CA TRP A 91 -7.25 -5.07 15.19
C TRP A 91 -6.22 -3.98 14.85
N LEU A 92 -5.11 -4.29 14.15
CA LEU A 92 -4.15 -3.26 13.72
C LEU A 92 -4.76 -2.28 12.71
N ASP A 93 -5.69 -2.75 11.89
CA ASP A 93 -6.43 -1.88 10.98
C ASP A 93 -7.24 -0.86 11.80
N ASP A 94 -7.91 -1.28 12.87
CA ASP A 94 -8.65 -0.38 13.77
C ASP A 94 -7.76 0.68 14.45
N LEU A 95 -6.49 0.34 14.75
CA LEU A 95 -5.51 1.32 15.24
C LEU A 95 -4.99 2.24 14.13
N ALA A 96 -4.80 1.74 12.91
CA ALA A 96 -4.42 2.56 11.76
C ALA A 96 -5.46 3.65 11.47
N ALA A 97 -6.75 3.36 11.69
CA ALA A 97 -7.87 4.30 11.61
C ALA A 97 -7.65 5.58 12.43
N LEU A 98 -6.93 5.49 13.55
CA LEU A 98 -6.69 6.63 14.45
C LEU A 98 -5.66 7.61 13.87
N GLY A 99 -4.73 7.12 13.07
CA GLY A 99 -3.68 7.95 12.44
C GLY A 99 -4.20 8.76 11.26
N ASP A 100 -5.16 8.23 10.51
CA ASP A 100 -5.68 8.87 9.28
C ASP A 100 -6.59 10.08 9.59
N ALA A 101 -7.20 10.12 10.77
CA ALA A 101 -7.97 11.28 11.23
C ALA A 101 -7.12 12.57 11.36
N ALA A 102 -5.80 12.46 11.53
CA ALA A 102 -4.88 13.59 11.56
C ALA A 102 -4.39 14.01 10.15
N GLY A 103 -4.39 13.08 9.18
CA GLY A 103 -3.92 13.32 7.81
C GLY A 103 -4.95 13.98 6.89
N ALA A 104 -6.25 13.83 7.18
CA ALA A 104 -7.33 14.42 6.37
C ALA A 104 -7.54 15.94 6.58
N THR A 105 -6.67 16.61 7.36
CA THR A 105 -6.72 18.07 7.58
C THR A 105 -5.46 18.75 7.02
N GLY A 106 -5.32 18.80 5.70
CA GLY A 106 -4.47 19.77 4.97
C GLY A 106 -5.31 20.30 3.81
N ARG A 107 -5.74 21.57 3.79
CA ARG A 107 -4.96 22.79 3.42
C ARG A 107 -4.13 22.64 2.16
#